data_AF-A0A7Y5TV09-F1
#
_entry.id   AF-A0A7Y5TV09-F1
#
_cell.length_a   1.000
_cell.length_b   1.000
_cell.length_c   1.000
_cell.angle_alpha   90.00
_cell.angle_beta   90.00
_cell.angle_gamma   90.00
#
_symmetry.space_group_name_H-M   'P 1'
#
loop_
_entity.id
_entity.type
_entity.pdbx_description
1 polymer ?
#
loop_
_entity_poly.entity_id
_entity_poly.type
_entity_poly.pdbx_seq_one_letter_code
_entity_poly.pdbx_strand_id
1 'polypeptide(L)'
;MPPAPARFRKAYVNQDHPVVLLRFEDGHEIRVPRGKVKTFDAYAGEIIKIVAVYDPTSTERDLLETVRADELPDAEPHEVR
;
A
#
# COMPACT_ATOMS: atom_id res chain seq x y z
N MET A 1 18.19 21.76 -10.85
CA MET A 1 17.86 20.74 -9.82
C MET A 1 16.76 19.86 -10.40
N PRO A 2 16.90 18.52 -10.39
CA PRO A 2 15.72 17.68 -10.57
C PRO A 2 14.75 17.97 -9.41
N PRO A 3 13.42 17.99 -9.64
CA PRO A 3 12.47 18.13 -8.55
C PRO A 3 12.68 16.97 -7.57
N ALA A 4 12.64 17.27 -6.26
CA ALA A 4 12.64 16.23 -5.25
C ALA A 4 11.45 15.30 -5.52
N PRO A 5 11.62 13.97 -5.40
CA PRO A 5 10.53 13.03 -5.64
C PRO A 5 9.37 13.38 -4.70
N ALA A 6 8.18 13.59 -5.27
CA ALA A 6 7.00 13.91 -4.48
C ALA A 6 6.69 12.71 -3.58
N ARG A 7 6.80 12.93 -2.26
CA ARG A 7 6.40 11.95 -1.25
C ARG A 7 4.90 12.06 -1.09
N PHE A 8 4.19 11.01 -1.47
CA PHE A 8 2.77 10.90 -1.24
C PHE A 8 2.50 10.12 0.03
N ARG A 9 1.55 10.62 0.81
CA ARG A 9 0.99 9.84 1.91
C ARG A 9 -0.27 9.18 1.38
N LYS A 10 -0.25 7.86 1.24
CA LYS A 10 -1.36 7.07 0.68
C LYS A 10 -2.03 6.25 1.78
N ALA A 11 -3.30 5.91 1.57
CA ALA A 11 -4.05 5.04 2.46
C ALA A 11 -4.56 3.82 1.70
N TYR A 12 -4.45 2.66 2.31
CA TYR A 12 -5.09 1.44 1.80
C TYR A 12 -6.00 0.84 2.85
N VAL A 13 -7.23 0.55 2.44
CA VAL A 13 -8.25 -0.11 3.26
C VAL A 13 -8.45 -1.53 2.77
N ASN A 14 -8.30 -2.51 3.66
CA ASN A 14 -8.60 -3.89 3.34
C ASN A 14 -10.00 -4.23 3.88
N GLN A 15 -10.99 -4.44 3.01
CA GLN A 15 -12.35 -4.82 3.40
C GLN A 15 -12.65 -6.31 3.12
N ASP A 16 -12.06 -6.84 2.07
CA ASP A 16 -12.46 -8.11 1.47
C ASP A 16 -11.64 -9.31 1.97
N HIS A 17 -10.33 -9.16 2.21
CA HIS A 17 -9.43 -10.28 2.46
C HIS A 17 -9.00 -10.39 3.93
N PRO A 18 -8.66 -11.59 4.44
CA PRO A 18 -8.23 -11.77 5.83
C PRO A 18 -7.03 -10.89 6.19
N VAL A 19 -6.00 -10.93 5.34
CA VAL A 19 -4.81 -10.08 5.43
C VAL A 19 -4.39 -9.69 4.02
N VAL A 20 -4.07 -8.42 3.83
CA VAL A 20 -3.42 -7.93 2.60
C VAL A 20 -2.00 -7.49 2.94
N LEU A 21 -1.06 -7.83 2.08
CA LEU A 21 0.32 -7.38 2.07
C LEU A 21 0.48 -6.34 0.95
N LEU A 22 0.87 -5.13 1.33
CA LEU A 22 1.34 -4.12 0.38
C LEU A 22 2.85 -4.28 0.26
N ARG A 23 3.31 -4.73 -0.91
CA ARG A 23 4.73 -4.92 -1.18
C ARG A 23 5.22 -3.82 -2.11
N PHE A 24 6.13 -3.02 -1.58
CA PHE A 24 6.75 -1.89 -2.25
C PHE A 24 7.92 -2.35 -3.12
N GLU A 25 8.27 -1.57 -4.14
CA GLU A 25 9.39 -1.87 -5.05
C GLU A 25 10.74 -1.93 -4.31
N ASP A 26 10.91 -1.10 -3.27
CA ASP A 26 12.07 -1.08 -2.37
C ASP A 26 12.22 -2.36 -1.51
N GLY A 27 11.20 -3.25 -1.52
CA GLY A 27 11.19 -4.48 -0.73
C GLY A 27 10.54 -4.34 0.65
N HIS A 28 10.08 -3.14 1.02
CA HIS A 28 9.22 -2.95 2.17
C HIS A 28 7.88 -3.69 2.00
N GLU A 29 7.34 -4.22 3.11
CA GLU A 29 6.05 -4.90 3.13
C GLU A 29 5.21 -4.40 4.31
N ILE A 30 3.95 -4.03 4.04
CA ILE A 30 3.00 -3.59 5.08
C ILE A 30 1.83 -4.56 5.12
N ARG A 31 1.57 -5.10 6.31
CA ARG A 31 0.40 -5.95 6.59
C ARG A 31 -0.81 -5.11 6.97
N VAL A 32 -1.91 -5.32 6.24
CA VAL A 32 -3.21 -4.69 6.46
C VAL A 32 -4.24 -5.78 6.77
N PRO A 33 -4.56 -6.01 8.05
CA PRO A 33 -5.62 -6.95 8.43
C PRO A 33 -6.99 -6.53 7.90
N ARG A 34 -7.92 -7.47 7.80
CA ARG A 34 -9.30 -7.19 7.40
C ARG A 34 -9.94 -6.11 8.27
N GLY A 35 -10.65 -5.19 7.64
CA GLY A 35 -11.35 -4.08 8.29
C GLY A 35 -10.42 -3.02 8.86
N LYS A 36 -9.12 -3.05 8.52
CA LYS A 36 -8.16 -2.03 8.93
C LYS A 36 -7.75 -1.18 7.74
N VAL A 37 -7.45 0.07 8.05
CA VAL A 37 -6.78 1.00 7.15
C VAL A 37 -5.33 1.17 7.60
N LYS A 38 -4.42 1.23 6.63
CA LYS A 38 -3.02 1.58 6.86
C LYS A 38 -2.65 2.74 5.96
N THR A 39 -2.10 3.77 6.58
CA THR A 39 -1.46 4.88 5.89
C THR A 39 0.03 4.59 5.76
N PHE A 40 0.59 4.91 4.61
CA PHE A 40 2.02 4.74 4.35
C PHE A 40 2.51 5.86 3.43
N ASP A 41 3.81 6.07 3.43
CA ASP A 41 4.46 6.99 2.53
C ASP A 41 4.99 6.21 1.33
N ALA A 42 4.73 6.71 0.13
CA ALA A 42 5.22 6.17 -1.12
C ALA A 42 5.70 7.33 -2.00
N TYR A 43 6.62 7.04 -2.92
CA TYR A 43 7.11 8.04 -3.86
C TYR A 43 6.35 7.98 -5.18
N ALA A 44 6.28 9.12 -5.88
CA ALA A 44 5.74 9.18 -7.23
C ALA A 44 6.42 8.16 -8.16
N GLY A 45 5.63 7.37 -8.87
CA GLY A 45 6.09 6.31 -9.77
C GLY A 45 6.42 4.98 -9.11
N GLU A 46 6.35 4.87 -7.77
CA GLU A 46 6.63 3.63 -7.06
C GLU A 46 5.55 2.58 -7.31
N ILE A 47 5.95 1.33 -7.54
CA ILE A 47 5.03 0.21 -7.76
C ILE A 47 4.73 -0.49 -6.43
N ILE A 48 3.44 -0.64 -6.14
CA ILE A 48 2.93 -1.31 -4.94
C ILE A 48 2.12 -2.52 -5.39
N LYS A 49 2.59 -3.71 -4.99
CA LYS A 49 1.89 -4.97 -5.22
C LYS A 49 0.98 -5.26 -4.04
N ILE A 50 -0.30 -5.42 -4.32
CA ILE A 50 -1.33 -5.75 -3.34
C ILE A 50 -1.53 -7.27 -3.38
N VAL A 51 -1.18 -7.94 -2.29
CA VAL A 51 -1.15 -9.39 -2.21
C VAL A 51 -2.03 -9.88 -1.07
N ALA A 52 -3.06 -10.65 -1.35
CA ALA A 52 -3.86 -11.30 -0.31
C ALA A 52 -3.12 -12.50 0.29
N VAL A 53 -3.24 -12.61 1.62
CA VAL A 53 -2.82 -13.76 2.40
C VAL A 53 -4.06 -14.30 3.10
N TYR A 54 -4.51 -15.47 2.66
CA TYR A 54 -5.66 -16.16 3.25
C TYR A 54 -5.24 -16.97 4.48
N ASP A 55 -4.10 -17.66 4.38
CA ASP A 55 -3.53 -18.45 5.46
C ASP A 55 -2.10 -17.98 5.76
N PRO A 56 -1.79 -17.55 7.00
CA PRO A 56 -0.46 -17.05 7.36
C PRO A 56 0.59 -18.15 7.55
N THR A 57 0.18 -19.42 7.57
CA THR A 57 1.06 -20.59 7.70
C THR A 57 1.41 -21.20 6.34
N SER A 58 0.60 -20.92 5.32
CA SER A 58 0.84 -21.29 3.92
C SER A 58 1.73 -20.26 3.24
N THR A 59 2.57 -20.76 2.32
CA THR A 59 3.37 -19.93 1.42
C THR A 59 2.54 -19.36 0.26
N GLU A 60 1.28 -19.78 0.15
CA GLU A 60 0.35 -19.34 -0.87
C GLU A 60 -0.08 -17.88 -0.65
N ARG A 61 0.16 -17.08 -1.68
CA ARG A 61 -0.13 -15.66 -1.70
C ARG A 61 -0.78 -15.34 -3.03
N ASP A 62 -1.89 -14.62 -2.99
CA ASP A 62 -2.65 -14.28 -4.18
C ASP A 62 -2.36 -12.82 -4.55
N LEU A 63 -1.75 -12.61 -5.71
CA LEU A 63 -1.52 -11.25 -6.21
C LEU A 63 -2.85 -10.71 -6.71
N LEU A 64 -3.44 -9.79 -5.94
CA LEU A 64 -4.70 -9.16 -6.31
C LEU A 64 -4.47 -8.13 -7.40
N GLU A 65 -3.52 -7.23 -7.16
CA GLU A 65 -3.33 -6.06 -8.01
C GLU A 65 -1.89 -5.55 -7.93
N THR A 66 -1.46 -4.85 -8.98
CA THR A 66 -0.22 -4.09 -8.99
C THR A 66 -0.58 -2.68 -9.41
N VAL A 67 -0.50 -1.75 -8.47
CA VAL A 67 -0.87 -0.34 -8.66
C VAL A 67 0.33 0.55 -8.47
N ARG A 68 0.36 1.69 -9.16
CA ARG A 68 1.32 2.73 -8.83
C ARG A 68 0.86 3.49 -7.60
N ALA A 69 1.81 4.01 -6.84
CA ALA A 69 1.53 4.90 -5.71
C ALA A 69 0.58 6.04 -6.14
N ASP A 70 0.80 6.64 -7.31
CA ASP A 70 -0.03 7.72 -7.86
C ASP A 70 -1.51 7.35 -8.06
N GLU A 71 -1.82 6.06 -8.26
CA GLU A 71 -3.18 5.56 -8.50
C GLU A 71 -3.93 5.28 -7.20
N LEU A 72 -3.23 5.19 -6.07
CA LEU A 72 -3.84 4.97 -4.77
C LEU A 72 -4.43 6.26 -4.21
N PRO A 73 -5.53 6.18 -3.44
CA PRO A 73 -6.10 7.34 -2.80
C PRO A 73 -5.11 7.95 -1.81
N ASP A 74 -4.98 9.28 -1.88
CA ASP A 74 -4.22 10.04 -0.90
C ASP A 74 -4.83 9.85 0.48
N ALA A 75 -3.99 9.54 1.46
CA ALA A 75 -4.33 9.72 2.85
C ALA A 75 -4.40 11.23 3.03
N GLU A 76 -5.62 11.78 3.06
CA GLU A 76 -5.84 13.23 3.11
C GLU A 76 -4.78 13.90 3.99
N PRO A 77 -4.01 14.87 3.47
CA PRO A 77 -3.20 15.70 4.32
C PRO A 77 -4.20 16.35 5.28
N HIS A 78 -4.10 16.03 6.56
CA HIS A 78 -4.73 16.88 7.55
C HIS A 78 -3.99 18.21 7.44
N GLU A 79 -4.49 19.11 6.59
CA GLU A 79 -4.05 20.49 6.51
C GLU A 79 -4.21 21.08 7.91
N VAL A 80 -3.09 21.16 8.62
CA VAL A 80 -2.99 21.94 9.84
C VAL A 80 -3.10 23.40 9.40
N ARG A 81 -4.31 23.92 9.61
CA ARG A 81 -4.72 25.30 9.46
C ARG A 81 -3.85 26.26 10.26
#